data_AF-I2J7Q3-F1
#
_entry.id   AF-I2J7Q3-F1
#
_cell.length_a   1.000
_cell.length_b   1.000
_cell.length_c   1.000
_cell.angle_alpha   90.00
_cell.angle_beta   90.00
_cell.angle_gamma   90.00
#
_symmetry.space_group_name_H-M   'P 1'
#
loop_
_entity.id
_entity.type
_entity.pdbx_description
1 polymer ?
#
loop_
_entity_poly.entity_id
_entity_poly.type
_entity_poly.pdbx_seq_one_letter_code
_entity_poly.pdbx_strand_id
1 'polypeptide(L)'
;MHYLFAVPLIGGILLAIFLQVLPHFSRISLNLWNSAVAIITAGILFRGIVNLSGRSTTLDAPYWYVGIGFAILAIVTIFINPNLWNNSPKATKTNRKEVYSQV
;
A
#
# COMPACT_ATOMS: atom_id res chain seq x y z
N MET A 1 15.32 8.67 16.25
CA MET A 1 14.53 9.27 15.14
C MET A 1 15.31 9.45 13.86
N HIS A 2 16.65 9.40 13.85
CA HIS A 2 17.44 9.67 12.65
C HIS A 2 17.16 8.73 11.47
N TYR A 3 16.70 7.49 11.72
CA TYR A 3 16.48 6.49 10.67
C TYR A 3 15.02 6.29 10.24
N LEU A 4 14.11 7.21 10.61
CA LEU A 4 12.70 7.10 10.24
C LEU A 4 12.46 7.11 8.72
N PHE A 5 13.31 7.82 7.98
CA PHE A 5 13.27 7.87 6.52
C PHE A 5 13.70 6.55 5.85
N ALA A 6 14.41 5.67 6.57
CA ALA A 6 14.98 4.47 5.98
C ALA A 6 13.90 3.48 5.53
N VAL A 7 12.81 3.35 6.29
CA VAL A 7 11.69 2.45 5.96
C VAL A 7 11.02 2.84 4.63
N PRO A 8 10.52 4.07 4.43
CA PRO A 8 9.91 4.45 3.16
C PRO A 8 10.91 4.46 2.01
N LEU A 9 12.18 4.79 2.26
CA LEU A 9 13.23 4.73 1.25
C LEU A 9 13.47 3.29 0.75
N ILE A 10 13.69 2.35 1.67
CA ILE A 10 13.90 0.93 1.35
C ILE A 10 12.64 0.36 0.69
N GLY A 11 11.45 0.67 1.21
CA GLY A 11 10.19 0.24 0.63
C GLY A 11 9.97 0.74 -0.80
N GLY A 12 10.38 1.98 -1.10
CA GLY A 12 10.32 2.56 -2.43
C GLY A 12 11.34 1.97 -3.40
N ILE A 13 12.58 1.75 -2.94
CA ILE A 13 13.63 1.11 -3.75
C ILE A 13 13.23 -0.33 -4.11
N LEU A 14 12.74 -1.11 -3.15
CA LEU A 14 12.25 -2.46 -3.38
C LEU A 14 11.09 -2.47 -4.38
N LEU A 15 10.14 -1.54 -4.24
CA LEU A 15 9.05 -1.40 -5.19
C LEU A 15 9.56 -1.13 -6.61
N ALA A 16 10.49 -0.18 -6.76
CA ALA A 16 11.06 0.16 -8.06
C ALA A 16 11.74 -1.05 -8.73
N ILE A 17 12.49 -1.84 -7.96
CA ILE A 17 13.08 -3.10 -8.44
C ILE A 17 11.99 -4.08 -8.88
N PHE A 18 10.92 -4.24 -8.10
CA PHE A 18 9.83 -5.13 -8.48
C PHE A 18 9.12 -4.68 -9.77
N LEU A 19 8.85 -3.38 -9.94
CA LEU A 19 8.27 -2.87 -11.18
C LEU A 19 9.19 -3.05 -12.39
N GLN A 20 10.51 -3.05 -12.18
CA GLN A 20 11.47 -3.29 -13.26
C GLN A 20 11.53 -4.77 -13.67
N VAL A 21 11.37 -5.69 -12.72
CA VAL A 21 11.46 -7.15 -12.96
C VAL A 21 10.11 -7.73 -13.42
N LEU A 22 8.98 -7.22 -12.89
CA LEU A 22 7.65 -7.78 -13.12
C LEU A 22 6.82 -6.84 -14.02
N PRO A 23 6.41 -7.29 -15.23
CA PRO A 23 5.77 -6.44 -16.23
C PRO A 23 4.30 -6.06 -15.91
N HIS A 24 3.69 -6.62 -14.86
CA HIS A 24 2.27 -6.41 -14.60
C HIS A 24 1.92 -6.26 -13.12
N PHE A 25 1.97 -5.02 -12.63
CA PHE A 25 1.43 -4.63 -11.33
C PHE A 25 -0.01 -4.17 -11.45
N SER A 26 -0.91 -4.77 -10.66
CA SER A 26 -2.28 -4.30 -10.53
C SER A 26 -2.35 -3.09 -9.58
N ARG A 27 -3.38 -2.24 -9.76
CA ARG A 27 -3.66 -1.11 -8.85
C ARG A 27 -3.82 -1.56 -7.40
N ILE A 28 -4.40 -2.74 -7.18
CA ILE A 28 -4.60 -3.27 -5.83
C ILE A 28 -3.27 -3.60 -5.17
N SER A 29 -2.36 -4.28 -5.90
CA SER A 29 -1.04 -4.66 -5.39
C SER A 29 -0.20 -3.44 -5.02
N LEU A 30 -0.21 -2.39 -5.84
CA LEU A 30 0.47 -1.13 -5.54
C LEU A 30 -0.10 -0.44 -4.29
N ASN A 31 -1.42 -0.43 -4.13
CA ASN A 31 -2.05 0.15 -2.94
C ASN A 31 -1.72 -0.66 -1.67
N LEU A 32 -1.78 -1.99 -1.77
CA LEU A 32 -1.40 -2.91 -0.68
C LEU A 32 0.07 -2.69 -0.25
N TRP A 33 0.97 -2.53 -1.23
CA TRP A 33 2.38 -2.23 -0.97
C TRP A 33 2.55 -0.88 -0.27
N ASN A 34 1.92 0.18 -0.79
CA ASN A 34 1.99 1.51 -0.17
C ASN A 34 1.42 1.51 1.26
N SER A 35 0.32 0.80 1.49
CA SER A 35 -0.24 0.61 2.82
C SER A 35 0.74 -0.14 3.75
N ALA A 36 1.41 -1.19 3.27
CA ALA A 36 2.43 -1.91 4.05
C ALA A 36 3.55 -0.98 4.52
N VAL A 37 4.12 -0.21 3.60
CA VAL A 37 5.21 0.74 3.89
C VAL A 37 4.75 1.81 4.89
N ALA A 38 3.54 2.34 4.72
CA ALA A 38 2.96 3.32 5.64
C ALA A 38 2.77 2.76 7.06
N ILE A 39 2.26 1.55 7.21
CA ILE A 39 2.03 0.89 8.50
C ILE A 39 3.35 0.67 9.24
N ILE A 40 4.38 0.13 8.56
CA ILE A 40 5.70 -0.11 9.17
C ILE A 40 6.34 1.23 9.58
N THR A 41 6.23 2.26 8.72
CA THR A 41 6.74 3.60 9.03
C THR A 41 6.05 4.18 10.28
N ALA A 42 4.73 4.02 10.39
CA ALA A 42 3.98 4.43 11.58
C ALA A 42 4.43 3.66 12.83
N GLY A 43 4.70 2.36 12.72
CA GLY A 43 5.23 1.55 13.82
C GLY A 43 6.61 2.02 14.31
N ILE A 44 7.53 2.33 13.39
CA ILE A 44 8.84 2.91 13.73
C ILE A 44 8.69 4.30 14.35
N LEU A 45 7.76 5.12 13.85
CA LEU A 45 7.48 6.45 14.40
C LEU A 45 6.98 6.33 15.84
N PHE A 46 6.00 5.44 16.06
CA PHE A 46 5.43 5.16 17.37
C PHE A 46 6.50 4.66 18.35
N ARG A 47 7.31 3.68 17.94
CA ARG A 47 8.44 3.19 18.74
C ARG A 47 9.41 4.31 19.07
N GLY A 48 9.62 5.21 18.13
CA GLY A 48 10.39 6.42 18.35
C GLY A 48 9.83 7.29 19.46
N ILE A 49 8.57 7.71 19.34
CA ILE A 49 7.88 8.55 20.32
C ILE A 49 7.95 7.93 21.71
N VAL A 50 7.68 6.63 21.82
CA VAL A 50 7.73 5.90 23.09
C VAL A 50 9.14 5.90 23.68
N ASN A 51 10.17 5.66 22.88
CA ASN A 51 11.57 5.71 23.32
C ASN A 51 12.00 7.11 23.80
N LEU A 52 11.52 8.18 23.15
CA LEU A 52 11.76 9.56 23.62
C LEU A 52 11.05 9.84 24.94
N SER A 53 9.87 9.27 25.17
CA SER A 53 9.13 9.42 26.42
C SER A 53 9.72 8.61 27.59
N GLY A 54 10.79 7.83 27.38
CA GLY A 54 11.43 7.01 28.42
C GLY A 54 10.60 5.80 28.86
N ARG A 55 9.54 5.45 28.12
CA ARG A 55 8.67 4.31 28.40
C ARG A 55 9.05 3.14 27.50
N SER A 56 8.89 1.92 28.00
CA SER A 56 8.96 0.70 27.18
C SER A 56 7.55 0.20 26.91
N THR A 57 7.22 -0.05 25.64
CA THR A 57 5.96 -0.67 25.24
C THR A 57 6.23 -1.68 24.14
N THR A 58 5.36 -2.68 24.04
CA THR A 58 5.33 -3.69 22.98
C THR A 58 4.29 -3.38 21.90
N LEU A 59 3.62 -2.22 22.00
CA LEU A 59 2.60 -1.74 21.07
C LEU A 59 3.14 -1.42 19.66
N ASP A 60 4.45 -1.47 19.45
CA ASP A 60 5.06 -1.41 18.11
C ASP A 60 4.94 -2.74 17.34
N ALA A 61 4.85 -3.88 18.04
CA ALA A 61 4.78 -5.21 17.41
C ALA A 61 3.58 -5.41 16.45
N PRO A 62 2.35 -4.97 16.78
CA PRO A 62 1.20 -5.06 15.86
C PRO A 62 1.46 -4.37 14.52
N TYR A 63 2.15 -3.22 14.51
CA TYR A 63 2.48 -2.52 13.28
C TYR A 63 3.40 -3.35 12.38
N TRP A 64 4.36 -4.06 12.97
CA TRP A 64 5.22 -4.99 12.23
C TRP A 64 4.43 -6.15 11.65
N TYR A 65 3.58 -6.81 12.43
CA TYR A 65 2.80 -7.95 11.94
C TYR A 65 1.83 -7.57 10.83
N VAL A 66 1.08 -6.47 11.00
CA VAL A 66 0.13 -6.00 9.99
C VAL A 66 0.86 -5.49 8.75
N GLY A 67 1.96 -4.74 8.93
CA GLY A 67 2.78 -4.25 7.82
C GLY A 67 3.36 -5.38 6.96
N ILE A 68 3.94 -6.41 7.60
CA ILE A 68 4.45 -7.60 6.91
C ILE A 68 3.31 -8.36 6.23
N GLY A 69 2.15 -8.50 6.90
CA GLY A 69 0.97 -9.12 6.30
C GLY A 69 0.51 -8.43 5.02
N PHE A 70 0.46 -7.09 5.02
CA PHE A 70 0.14 -6.31 3.83
C PHE A 70 1.20 -6.43 2.74
N ALA A 71 2.50 -6.51 3.08
CA ALA A 71 3.57 -6.71 2.12
C ALA A 71 3.46 -8.10 1.44
N ILE A 72 3.22 -9.15 2.21
CA ILE A 72 2.98 -10.51 1.68
C ILE A 72 1.74 -10.50 0.79
N LEU A 73 0.65 -9.90 1.23
CA LEU A 73 -0.58 -9.81 0.45
C LEU A 73 -0.38 -9.02 -0.85
N ALA A 74 0.40 -7.93 -0.81
CA ALA A 74 0.78 -7.17 -1.99
C ALA A 74 1.49 -8.07 -3.01
N ILE A 75 2.47 -8.87 -2.56
CA ILE A 75 3.22 -9.81 -3.41
C ILE A 75 2.30 -10.90 -3.96
N VAL A 76 1.47 -11.53 -3.12
CA VAL A 76 0.51 -12.56 -3.53
C VAL A 76 -0.44 -12.03 -4.61
N THR A 77 -0.92 -10.80 -4.48
CA THR A 77 -1.81 -10.17 -5.48
C THR A 77 -1.14 -9.86 -6.81
N ILE A 78 0.20 -9.86 -6.90
CA ILE A 78 0.91 -9.76 -8.20
C ILE A 78 0.73 -11.05 -8.99
N PHE A 79 0.78 -12.20 -8.31
CA PHE A 79 0.65 -13.52 -8.93
C PHE A 79 -0.80 -13.91 -9.24
N ILE A 80 -1.77 -13.28 -8.56
CA ILE A 80 -3.19 -13.48 -8.84
C ILE A 80 -3.58 -12.65 -10.07
N ASN A 81 -3.96 -13.34 -11.15
CA ASN A 81 -4.34 -12.74 -12.43
C ASN A 81 -5.35 -11.58 -12.26
N PRO A 82 -5.09 -10.36 -12.78
CA PRO A 82 -6.00 -9.23 -12.68
C PRO A 82 -7.32 -9.45 -13.42
N ASN A 83 -7.37 -10.45 -14.32
CA ASN A 83 -8.57 -10.78 -15.06
C ASN A 83 -9.70 -11.34 -14.18
N LEU A 84 -9.42 -11.74 -12.94
CA LEU A 84 -10.45 -12.16 -11.99
C LEU A 84 -11.31 -10.98 -11.50
N TRP A 85 -10.74 -9.78 -11.39
CA TRP A 85 -11.42 -8.59 -10.86
C TRP A 85 -11.93 -7.62 -11.93
N ASN A 86 -11.52 -7.82 -13.19
CA ASN A 86 -12.01 -7.07 -14.34
C ASN A 86 -13.49 -7.36 -14.67
N ASN A 87 -14.11 -8.34 -14.01
CA ASN A 87 -15.54 -8.64 -14.09
C ASN A 87 -16.42 -7.67 -13.28
N SER A 88 -15.85 -6.61 -12.71
CA SER A 88 -16.67 -5.52 -12.17
C SER A 88 -17.43 -4.88 -13.34
N PRO A 89 -18.78 -4.83 -13.32
CA PRO A 89 -19.54 -4.26 -14.42
C PRO A 89 -19.04 -2.82 -14.61
N LYS A 90 -18.44 -2.56 -15.77
CA LYS A 90 -18.04 -1.21 -16.18
C LYS A 90 -19.27 -0.34 -15.96
N ALA A 91 -19.22 0.55 -14.96
CA ALA A 91 -20.32 1.46 -14.69
C ALA A 91 -20.68 2.14 -16.02
N THR A 92 -21.85 1.78 -16.53
CA THR A 92 -22.40 2.28 -17.78
C THR A 92 -22.25 3.79 -17.75
N LYS A 93 -21.45 4.35 -18.66
CA LYS A 93 -21.43 5.80 -18.89
C LYS A 93 -22.80 6.18 -19.42
N THR A 94 -23.77 6.37 -18.52
CA THR A 94 -25.06 6.95 -18.84
C THR A 94 -24.83 8.32 -19.47
N ASN A 95 -25.42 8.47 -20.66
CA ASN A 95 -25.37 9.61 -21.55
C ASN A 95 -25.55 10.97 -20.84
N ARG A 96 -24.45 11.62 -20.44
CA ARG A 96 -24.44 13.01 -19.97
C ARG A 96 -24.58 14.04 -21.10
N LYS A 97 -24.88 13.61 -22.34
CA LYS A 97 -24.96 14.53 -23.50
C LYS A 97 -26.39 14.95 -23.87
N GLU A 98 -27.43 14.24 -23.43
CA GLU A 98 -28.80 14.60 -23.83
C GLU A 98 -29.44 15.68 -22.95
N VAL A 99 -29.01 15.82 -21.69
CA VAL A 99 -29.66 16.73 -20.72
C VAL A 99 -29.37 18.21 -21.00
N TYR A 100 -28.28 18.54 -21.69
CA TYR A 100 -27.92 19.93 -22.03
C TYR A 100 -28.34 20.37 -23.44
N SER A 101 -28.97 19.48 -24.21
CA SER A 101 -29.44 19.81 -25.57
C SER A 101 -30.95 20.09 -25.63
N GLN A 102 -31.63 20.11 -24.47
CA GLN A 102 -33.08 20.28 -24.34
C GLN A 102 -33.45 21.57 -23.59
N VAL A 103 -32.57 22.57 -23.56
CA VAL A 103 -32.85 23.90 -22.99
C VAL A 103 -32.49 24.99 -24.00
#